data_AF-A0A1S2VNS0-F1
#
_entry.id   AF-A0A1S2VNS0-F1
#
_cell.length_a   1.000
_cell.length_b   1.000
_cell.length_c   1.000
_cell.angle_alpha   90.00
_cell.angle_beta   90.00
_cell.angle_gamma   90.00
#
_symmetry.space_group_name_H-M   'P 1'
#
loop_
_entity.id
_entity.type
_entity.pdbx_description
1 polymer ?
#
loop_
_entity_poly.entity_id
_entity_poly.type
_entity_poly.pdbx_seq_one_letter_code
_entity_poly.pdbx_strand_id
1 'polypeptide(L)'
;MTEEQYISYFEGLAAAHTAIQHSEACPRFWVADNDEYTEVVQAVRTKLNLPCLLLDQYVDDVDDSQDNFRVNVSGGFSVLVRFEQGNSRAQRDARHQARMIALQILRRFRADCRKQAFGKGVLLSPPFTGESTPVLGGIAVGWSYGFTLSAPLSVAPDDCWDD
;
A
#
# COMPACT_ATOMS: atom_id res chain seq x y z
N MET A 1 10.55 3.05 10.58
CA MET A 1 10.23 3.55 9.23
C MET A 1 9.23 4.67 9.40
N THR A 2 9.52 5.88 8.95
CA THR A 2 8.58 7.01 9.04
C THR A 2 7.48 6.89 7.98
N GLU A 3 6.35 7.59 8.16
CA GLU A 3 5.28 7.69 7.16
C GLU A 3 5.81 8.24 5.81
N GLU A 4 6.66 9.26 5.83
CA GLU A 4 7.26 9.82 4.61
C GLU A 4 8.11 8.79 3.84
N GLN A 5 8.90 7.98 4.57
CA GLN A 5 9.69 6.89 3.97
C GLN A 5 8.78 5.82 3.36
N TYR A 6 7.66 5.53 4.02
CA TYR A 6 6.65 4.59 3.56
C TYR A 6 6.00 5.06 2.25
N ILE A 7 5.52 6.31 2.22
CA ILE A 7 4.90 6.91 1.03
C ILE A 7 5.90 6.97 -0.12
N SER A 8 7.09 7.52 0.12
CA SER A 8 8.14 7.68 -0.90
C SER A 8 8.57 6.33 -1.50
N TYR A 9 8.59 5.27 -0.68
CA TYR A 9 8.91 3.93 -1.16
C TYR A 9 7.87 3.42 -2.16
N PHE A 10 6.58 3.51 -1.84
CA PHE A 10 5.52 3.02 -2.72
C PHE A 10 5.32 3.92 -3.95
N GLU A 11 5.53 5.22 -3.81
CA GLU A 11 5.59 6.14 -4.95
C GLU A 11 6.73 5.74 -5.91
N GLY A 12 7.92 5.47 -5.37
CA GLY A 12 9.06 4.96 -6.14
C GLY A 12 8.78 3.62 -6.82
N LEU A 13 8.06 2.71 -6.16
CA LEU A 13 7.59 1.47 -6.81
C LEU A 13 6.61 1.74 -7.95
N ALA A 14 5.64 2.65 -7.75
CA ALA A 14 4.67 3.02 -8.77
C ALA A 14 5.35 3.66 -9.99
N ALA A 15 6.37 4.48 -9.78
CA ALA A 15 7.17 5.10 -10.83
C ALA A 15 8.00 4.06 -11.61
N ALA A 16 8.63 3.12 -10.90
CA ALA A 16 9.48 2.09 -11.51
C ALA A 16 8.71 0.95 -12.20
N HIS A 17 7.45 0.72 -11.83
CA HIS A 17 6.66 -0.40 -12.36
C HIS A 17 6.22 -0.15 -13.81
N THR A 18 6.57 -1.05 -14.73
CA THR A 18 6.36 -0.87 -16.18
C THR A 18 4.91 -0.68 -16.61
N ALA A 19 3.94 -1.26 -15.88
CA ALA A 19 2.52 -1.07 -16.16
C ALA A 19 1.94 0.21 -15.55
N ILE A 20 2.49 0.67 -14.41
CA ILE A 20 1.96 1.84 -13.68
C ILE A 20 2.62 3.09 -14.24
N GLN A 21 3.95 3.22 -14.18
CA GLN A 21 4.69 4.36 -14.72
C GLN A 21 4.20 5.71 -14.16
N HIS A 22 4.09 5.79 -12.84
CA HIS A 22 3.72 7.03 -12.19
C HIS A 22 4.75 8.14 -12.49
N SER A 23 4.24 9.34 -12.76
CA SER A 23 4.99 10.60 -12.82
C SER A 23 4.09 11.76 -12.43
N GLU A 24 4.66 12.94 -12.18
CA GLU A 24 3.89 14.17 -11.91
C GLU A 24 2.94 14.52 -13.07
N ALA A 25 3.39 14.34 -14.32
CA ALA A 25 2.58 14.61 -15.52
C ALA A 25 1.48 13.56 -15.75
N CYS A 26 1.66 12.34 -15.22
CA CYS A 26 0.73 11.22 -15.34
C CYS A 26 0.54 10.59 -13.96
N PRO A 27 -0.26 11.22 -13.08
CA PRO A 27 -0.46 10.76 -11.72
C PRO A 27 -1.17 9.40 -11.71
N ARG A 28 -0.54 8.42 -11.07
CA ARG A 28 -0.94 7.00 -11.01
C ARG A 28 -0.58 6.39 -9.65
N PHE A 29 -0.29 7.25 -8.69
CA PHE A 29 -0.07 6.93 -7.30
C PHE A 29 -0.95 7.86 -6.48
N TRP A 30 -1.55 7.35 -5.42
CA TRP A 30 -2.39 8.12 -4.52
C TRP A 30 -2.33 7.52 -3.12
N VAL A 31 -2.26 8.38 -2.12
CA VAL A 31 -2.32 7.99 -0.71
C VAL A 31 -3.73 8.27 -0.22
N ALA A 32 -4.40 7.27 0.35
CA ALA A 32 -5.69 7.45 0.98
C ALA A 32 -5.49 8.23 2.28
N ASP A 33 -6.01 9.45 2.32
CA ASP A 33 -6.02 10.30 3.50
C ASP A 33 -7.40 10.13 4.13
N ASN A 34 -7.46 9.34 5.21
CA ASN A 34 -8.69 8.87 5.88
C ASN A 34 -9.46 7.76 5.13
N ASP A 35 -10.24 6.96 5.87
CA ASP A 35 -11.09 5.87 5.37
C ASP A 35 -12.29 6.35 4.50
N GLU A 36 -12.23 7.56 3.96
CA GLU A 36 -13.26 8.14 3.11
C GLU A 36 -13.19 7.60 1.69
N TYR A 37 -13.91 6.49 1.48
CA TYR A 37 -14.13 5.87 0.17
C TYR A 37 -14.54 6.87 -0.94
N THR A 38 -15.24 7.94 -0.59
CA THR A 38 -15.69 9.01 -1.47
C THR A 38 -14.53 9.75 -2.15
N GLU A 39 -13.46 10.04 -1.42
CA GLU A 39 -12.31 10.77 -1.95
C GLU A 39 -11.54 9.93 -2.96
N VAL A 40 -11.35 8.64 -2.65
CA VAL A 40 -10.72 7.68 -3.57
C VAL A 40 -11.52 7.59 -4.87
N VAL A 41 -12.86 7.51 -4.80
CA VAL A 41 -13.71 7.50 -6.00
C VAL A 41 -13.57 8.80 -6.80
N GLN A 42 -13.50 9.95 -6.13
CA GLN A 42 -13.32 11.24 -6.81
C GLN A 42 -11.94 11.33 -7.48
N ALA A 43 -10.88 10.89 -6.79
CA ALA A 43 -9.53 10.86 -7.33
C ALA A 43 -9.43 9.96 -8.56
N VAL A 44 -9.99 8.74 -8.51
CA VAL A 44 -10.05 7.80 -9.64
C VAL A 44 -10.81 8.38 -10.85
N ARG A 45 -11.80 9.24 -10.62
CA ARG A 45 -12.60 9.86 -11.70
C ARG A 45 -11.94 11.07 -12.34
N THR A 46 -11.17 11.84 -11.57
CA THR A 46 -10.78 13.21 -11.97
C THR A 46 -9.28 13.44 -12.04
N LYS A 47 -8.51 12.77 -11.18
CA LYS A 47 -7.08 13.04 -10.99
C LYS A 47 -6.21 11.90 -11.50
N LEU A 48 -6.60 10.65 -11.25
CA LEU A 48 -5.73 9.49 -11.45
C LEU A 48 -5.92 8.85 -12.83
N ASN A 49 -4.80 8.52 -13.44
CA ASN A 49 -4.75 7.67 -14.62
C ASN A 49 -4.70 6.19 -14.21
N LEU A 50 -5.30 5.32 -15.01
CA LEU A 50 -5.33 3.88 -14.75
C LEU A 50 -4.41 3.14 -15.74
N PRO A 51 -3.71 2.07 -15.30
CA PRO A 51 -3.70 1.52 -13.95
C PRO A 51 -2.95 2.39 -12.93
N CYS A 52 -3.41 2.40 -11.68
CA CYS A 52 -2.79 3.13 -10.58
C CYS A 52 -2.54 2.25 -9.34
N LEU A 53 -1.64 2.73 -8.49
CA LEU A 53 -1.41 2.22 -7.14
C LEU A 53 -2.07 3.17 -6.13
N LEU A 54 -2.90 2.62 -5.27
CA LEU A 54 -3.41 3.29 -4.07
C LEU A 54 -2.65 2.76 -2.86
N LEU A 55 -2.29 3.64 -1.95
CA LEU A 55 -1.65 3.32 -0.70
C LEU A 55 -2.63 3.62 0.44
N ASP A 56 -2.84 2.64 1.31
CA ASP A 56 -3.66 2.81 2.50
C ASP A 56 -2.87 3.59 3.56
N GLN A 57 -3.60 4.16 4.53
CA GLN A 57 -3.03 4.98 5.60
C GLN A 57 -1.92 4.25 6.35
N TYR A 58 -0.88 5.00 6.71
CA TYR A 58 0.16 4.54 7.61
C TYR A 58 -0.40 4.54 9.03
N VAL A 59 -0.48 3.35 9.65
CA VAL A 59 -0.90 3.21 11.05
C VAL A 59 0.23 2.54 11.81
N ASP A 60 0.78 3.20 12.81
CA ASP A 60 1.73 2.61 13.74
C ASP A 60 1.09 2.32 15.11
N ASP A 61 1.56 1.23 15.71
CA ASP A 61 1.21 0.82 17.06
C ASP A 61 2.48 0.35 17.75
N VAL A 62 2.55 0.53 19.07
CA VAL A 62 3.68 0.11 19.89
C VAL A 62 3.29 -1.15 20.64
N ASP A 63 3.98 -2.25 20.34
CA ASP A 63 3.86 -3.49 21.10
C ASP A 63 4.77 -3.41 22.33
N ASP A 64 4.15 -3.20 23.48
CA ASP A 64 4.75 -3.14 24.82
C ASP A 64 4.65 -4.48 25.59
N SER A 65 4.12 -5.53 24.95
CA SER A 65 3.93 -6.83 25.61
C SER A 65 5.23 -7.56 25.94
N GLN A 66 6.37 -7.10 25.41
CA GLN A 66 7.70 -7.66 25.63
C GLN A 66 8.69 -6.59 26.11
N ASP A 67 9.70 -7.01 26.87
CA ASP A 67 10.82 -6.15 27.31
C ASP A 67 11.55 -5.46 26.15
N ASN A 68 11.42 -5.98 24.92
CA ASN A 68 11.91 -5.35 23.71
C ASN A 68 10.74 -4.70 22.95
N PHE A 69 10.51 -3.41 23.19
CA PHE A 69 9.49 -2.64 22.48
C PHE A 69 9.68 -2.72 20.96
N ARG A 70 8.57 -2.92 20.25
CA ARG A 70 8.53 -2.91 18.79
C ARG A 70 7.44 -1.98 18.29
N VAL A 71 7.72 -1.31 17.18
CA VAL A 71 6.70 -0.61 16.41
C VAL A 71 6.17 -1.54 15.34
N ASN A 72 4.86 -1.75 15.35
CA ASN A 72 4.13 -2.44 14.31
C ASN A 72 3.47 -1.40 13.41
N VAL A 73 3.97 -1.29 12.18
CA VAL A 73 3.38 -0.47 11.13
C VAL A 73 2.44 -1.34 10.32
N SER A 74 1.15 -1.07 10.41
CA SER A 74 0.12 -1.65 9.56
C SER A 74 -0.16 -0.74 8.37
N GLY A 75 -0.36 -1.35 7.22
CA GLY A 75 -0.69 -0.63 6.00
C GLY A 75 -1.18 -1.59 4.93
N GLY A 76 -1.44 -1.06 3.76
CA GLY A 76 -1.94 -1.84 2.64
C GLY A 76 -1.76 -1.06 1.35
N PHE A 77 -1.86 -1.79 0.24
CA PHE A 77 -1.91 -1.15 -1.06
C PHE A 77 -2.92 -1.86 -1.95
N SER A 78 -3.49 -1.09 -2.88
CA SER A 78 -4.46 -1.57 -3.86
C SER A 78 -4.02 -1.16 -5.26
N VAL A 79 -4.12 -2.07 -6.22
CA VAL A 79 -3.92 -1.74 -7.64
C VAL A 79 -5.26 -1.66 -8.32
N LEU A 80 -5.52 -0.57 -9.04
CA LEU A 80 -6.76 -0.38 -9.80
C LEU A 80 -6.48 -0.41 -11.30
N VAL A 81 -7.41 -1.01 -12.04
CA VAL A 81 -7.39 -1.11 -13.49
C VAL A 81 -8.75 -0.69 -14.04
N ARG A 82 -8.75 0.04 -15.15
CA ARG A 82 -9.97 0.46 -15.85
C ARG A 82 -10.63 -0.73 -16.53
N PHE A 83 -11.96 -0.76 -16.53
CA PHE A 83 -12.73 -1.70 -17.33
C PHE A 83 -13.84 -0.98 -18.09
N GLU A 84 -14.39 -1.65 -19.09
CA GLU A 84 -15.53 -1.17 -19.86
C GLU A 84 -16.84 -1.41 -19.08
N GLN A 85 -17.59 -0.35 -18.82
CA GLN A 85 -18.85 -0.43 -18.07
C GLN A 85 -19.87 -1.30 -18.82
N GLY A 86 -20.59 -2.14 -18.07
CA GLY A 86 -21.58 -3.06 -18.65
C GLY A 86 -20.99 -4.37 -19.20
N ASN A 87 -19.67 -4.50 -19.25
CA ASN A 87 -18.99 -5.70 -19.74
C ASN A 87 -18.39 -6.52 -18.58
N SER A 88 -19.11 -7.56 -18.15
CA SER A 88 -18.71 -8.41 -17.02
C SER A 88 -17.42 -9.20 -17.28
N ARG A 89 -17.12 -9.53 -18.54
CA ARG A 89 -15.86 -10.17 -18.92
C ARG A 89 -14.69 -9.20 -18.79
N ALA A 90 -14.84 -7.98 -19.33
CA ALA A 90 -13.83 -6.94 -19.17
C ALA A 90 -13.54 -6.62 -17.70
N GLN A 91 -14.55 -6.64 -16.84
CA GLN A 91 -14.36 -6.46 -15.39
C GLN A 91 -13.52 -7.60 -14.78
N ARG A 92 -13.75 -8.86 -15.17
CA ARG A 92 -12.95 -10.00 -14.69
C ARG A 92 -11.50 -9.93 -15.18
N ASP A 93 -11.32 -9.57 -16.45
CA ASP A 93 -10.00 -9.43 -17.07
C ASP A 93 -9.21 -8.28 -16.41
N ALA A 94 -9.84 -7.14 -16.15
CA ALA A 94 -9.24 -6.03 -15.43
C ALA A 94 -8.85 -6.40 -13.99
N ARG A 95 -9.70 -7.17 -13.28
CA ARG A 95 -9.37 -7.67 -11.93
C ARG A 95 -8.19 -8.65 -11.96
N HIS A 96 -8.14 -9.53 -12.97
CA HIS A 96 -7.00 -10.43 -13.15
C HIS A 96 -5.71 -9.64 -13.42
N GLN A 97 -5.77 -8.63 -14.28
CA GLN A 97 -4.65 -7.73 -14.55
C GLN A 97 -4.20 -7.00 -13.28
N ALA A 98 -5.12 -6.44 -12.49
CA ALA A 98 -4.83 -5.78 -11.23
C ALA A 98 -4.11 -6.71 -10.26
N ARG A 99 -4.59 -7.95 -10.13
CA ARG A 99 -3.95 -8.98 -9.29
C ARG A 99 -2.53 -9.29 -9.74
N MET A 100 -2.28 -9.39 -11.04
CA MET A 100 -0.94 -9.66 -11.57
C MET A 100 0.05 -8.54 -11.25
N ILE A 101 -0.37 -7.28 -11.39
CA ILE A 101 0.43 -6.10 -11.02
C ILE A 101 0.66 -6.07 -9.50
N ALA A 102 -0.40 -6.27 -8.71
CA ALA A 102 -0.31 -6.28 -7.24
C ALA A 102 0.64 -7.36 -6.73
N LEU A 103 0.65 -8.55 -7.35
CA LEU A 103 1.60 -9.62 -7.04
C LEU A 103 3.04 -9.24 -7.38
N GLN A 104 3.28 -8.50 -8.45
CA GLN A 104 4.63 -8.03 -8.83
C GLN A 104 5.15 -7.02 -7.79
N ILE A 105 4.31 -6.07 -7.38
CA ILE A 105 4.61 -5.11 -6.31
C ILE A 105 4.88 -5.84 -4.99
N LEU A 106 4.00 -6.76 -4.58
CA LEU A 106 4.18 -7.54 -3.36
C LEU A 106 5.49 -8.33 -3.37
N ARG A 107 5.83 -8.97 -4.50
CA ARG A 107 7.09 -9.72 -4.64
C ARG A 107 8.31 -8.80 -4.50
N ARG A 108 8.26 -7.61 -5.09
CA ARG A 108 9.33 -6.61 -4.96
C ARG A 108 9.47 -6.14 -3.52
N PHE A 109 8.35 -5.78 -2.88
CA PHE A 109 8.30 -5.39 -1.48
C PHE A 109 8.88 -6.44 -0.54
N ARG A 110 8.48 -7.70 -0.69
CA ARG A 110 9.05 -8.82 0.08
C ARG A 110 10.54 -9.04 -0.17
N ALA A 111 11.03 -8.76 -1.38
CA ALA A 111 12.46 -8.85 -1.69
C ALA A 111 13.24 -7.72 -1.01
N ASP A 112 12.70 -6.51 -1.01
CA ASP A 112 13.36 -5.33 -0.44
C ASP A 112 13.35 -5.37 1.10
N CYS A 113 12.27 -5.86 1.73
CA CYS A 113 12.27 -6.14 3.18
C CYS A 113 13.35 -7.17 3.57
N ARG A 114 13.53 -8.24 2.79
CA ARG A 114 14.57 -9.25 3.06
C ARG A 114 15.99 -8.70 2.91
N LYS A 115 16.18 -7.68 2.06
CA LYS A 115 17.45 -6.97 1.90
C LYS A 115 17.68 -5.90 2.98
N GLN A 116 16.77 -5.79 3.96
CA GLN A 116 16.83 -4.78 5.03
C GLN A 116 16.81 -3.34 4.48
N ALA A 117 16.10 -3.10 3.36
CA ALA A 117 15.97 -1.77 2.76
C ALA A 117 15.36 -0.73 3.72
N PHE A 118 14.59 -1.21 4.72
CA PHE A 118 13.92 -0.38 5.73
C PHE A 118 14.68 -0.32 7.07
N GLY A 119 15.90 -0.86 7.11
CA GLY A 119 16.71 -0.96 8.32
C GLY A 119 16.85 -2.39 8.85
N LYS A 120 17.84 -2.59 9.72
CA LYS A 120 18.12 -3.88 10.34
C LYS A 120 17.02 -4.24 11.34
N GLY A 121 16.52 -5.47 11.26
CA GLY A 121 15.50 -5.97 12.18
C GLY A 121 14.06 -5.63 11.79
N VAL A 122 13.82 -4.95 10.65
CA VAL A 122 12.47 -4.82 10.10
C VAL A 122 12.00 -6.16 9.56
N LEU A 123 10.96 -6.70 10.18
CA LEU A 123 10.33 -7.96 9.81
C LEU A 123 8.98 -7.71 9.19
N LEU A 124 8.70 -8.42 8.12
CA LEU A 124 7.43 -8.36 7.42
C LEU A 124 6.59 -9.57 7.84
N SER A 125 5.44 -9.32 8.45
CA SER A 125 4.59 -10.35 9.06
C SER A 125 3.67 -11.00 8.02
N PRO A 126 3.87 -12.28 7.65
CA PRO A 126 2.91 -13.04 6.86
C PRO A 126 1.72 -13.50 7.73
N PRO A 127 0.56 -13.87 7.14
CA PRO A 127 0.29 -14.06 5.71
C PRO A 127 -0.17 -12.80 4.99
N PHE A 128 0.02 -12.78 3.66
CA PHE A 128 -0.60 -11.79 2.77
C PHE A 128 -1.87 -12.38 2.19
N THR A 129 -3.01 -11.91 2.68
CA THR A 129 -4.31 -12.25 2.09
C THR A 129 -4.64 -11.19 1.05
N GLY A 130 -4.80 -11.63 -0.20
CA GLY A 130 -5.15 -10.74 -1.30
C GLY A 130 -6.66 -10.70 -1.48
N GLU A 131 -7.20 -9.51 -1.66
CA GLU A 131 -8.66 -9.29 -1.75
C GLU A 131 -9.02 -8.49 -2.99
N SER A 132 -10.22 -8.71 -3.51
CA SER A 132 -10.72 -7.92 -4.63
C SER A 132 -11.28 -6.60 -4.11
N THR A 133 -10.90 -5.48 -4.72
CA THR A 133 -11.51 -4.19 -4.37
C THR A 133 -12.94 -4.12 -4.92
N PRO A 134 -13.83 -3.32 -4.29
CA PRO A 134 -15.11 -2.97 -4.88
C PRO A 134 -14.92 -2.25 -6.23
N VAL A 135 -16.01 -2.16 -6.99
CA VAL A 135 -16.05 -1.36 -8.22
C VAL A 135 -16.01 0.11 -7.82
N LEU A 136 -14.93 0.80 -8.17
CA LEU A 136 -14.72 2.20 -7.85
C LEU A 136 -15.24 3.07 -8.99
N GLY A 137 -16.17 3.96 -8.64
CA GLY A 137 -16.75 4.95 -9.55
C GLY A 137 -17.47 4.37 -10.78
N GLY A 138 -17.72 3.06 -10.83
CA GLY A 138 -18.31 2.36 -11.99
C GLY A 138 -17.32 2.07 -13.13
N ILE A 139 -16.04 2.44 -12.99
CA ILE A 139 -15.06 2.45 -14.08
C ILE A 139 -13.78 1.66 -13.78
N ALA A 140 -13.50 1.39 -12.49
CA ALA A 140 -12.29 0.71 -12.06
C ALA A 140 -12.60 -0.47 -11.13
N VAL A 141 -11.76 -1.51 -11.21
CA VAL A 141 -11.70 -2.62 -10.27
C VAL A 141 -10.26 -2.92 -9.95
N GLY A 142 -10.03 -3.62 -8.84
CA GLY A 142 -8.68 -3.81 -8.36
C GLY A 142 -8.47 -5.05 -7.51
N TRP A 143 -7.26 -5.10 -6.97
CA TRP A 143 -6.79 -6.12 -6.05
C TRP A 143 -5.91 -5.48 -4.98
N SER A 144 -6.11 -5.85 -3.72
CA SER A 144 -5.45 -5.27 -2.56
C SER A 144 -4.64 -6.31 -1.78
N TYR A 145 -3.66 -5.82 -1.03
CA TYR A 145 -2.91 -6.57 -0.03
C TYR A 145 -2.67 -5.70 1.19
N GLY A 146 -3.18 -6.14 2.35
CA GLY A 146 -2.78 -5.61 3.66
C GLY A 146 -1.48 -6.27 4.15
N PHE A 147 -0.75 -5.57 5.01
CA PHE A 147 0.47 -6.05 5.63
C PHE A 147 0.79 -5.34 6.95
N THR A 148 1.62 -5.99 7.75
CA THR A 148 2.19 -5.41 8.97
C THR A 148 3.71 -5.58 8.95
N LEU A 149 4.42 -4.50 9.24
CA LEU A 149 5.87 -4.44 9.42
C LEU A 149 6.17 -4.26 10.90
N SER A 150 7.02 -5.11 11.46
CA SER A 150 7.50 -4.96 12.85
C SER A 150 8.95 -4.48 12.82
N ALA A 151 9.25 -3.37 13.50
CA ALA A 151 10.58 -2.80 13.60
C ALA A 151 10.97 -2.59 15.07
N PRO A 152 12.24 -2.80 15.46
CA PRO A 152 12.69 -2.53 16.82
C PRO A 152 12.68 -1.02 17.10
N LEU A 153 12.23 -0.63 18.30
CA LEU A 153 12.44 0.73 18.81
C LEU A 153 13.92 0.89 19.21
N SER A 154 14.56 1.94 18.72
CA SER A 154 15.99 2.21 19.00
C SER A 154 16.25 2.74 20.41
N VAL A 155 15.21 3.21 21.10
CA VAL A 155 15.28 3.82 22.44
C VAL A 155 14.05 3.33 23.19
N ALA A 156 14.22 2.74 24.38
CA ALA A 156 13.09 2.52 25.29
C ALA A 156 12.48 3.90 25.56
N PRO A 157 11.16 4.10 25.49
CA PRO A 157 10.58 5.38 25.87
C PRO A 157 11.07 5.71 27.27
N ASP A 158 11.89 6.76 27.41
CA ASP A 158 12.33 7.23 28.71
C ASP A 158 11.06 7.55 29.49
N ASP A 159 10.89 6.91 30.64
CA ASP A 159 9.80 7.19 31.57
C ASP A 159 10.07 8.61 32.11
N CYS A 160 9.58 9.62 31.38
CA CYS A 160 9.81 11.03 31.69
C CYS A 160 8.87 11.56 32.78
N TRP A 161 8.21 10.64 33.49
CA TRP A 161 7.38 10.94 34.64
C TRP A 161 8.23 10.81 35.90
N ASP A 162 8.72 11.95 36.38
CA ASP A 162 9.20 12.08 37.77
C ASP A 162 7.98 12.00 38.70
N ASP A 163 7.94 10.99 39.59
CA ASP A 163 6.96 10.85 40.69
C ASP A 163 7.03 12.00 41.71
#